data_AF-A0A9X2LB82-F1
#
_entry.id   AF-A0A9X2LB82-F1
#
_cell.length_a   1.000
_cell.length_b   1.000
_cell.length_c   1.000
_cell.angle_alpha   90.00
_cell.angle_beta   90.00
_cell.angle_gamma   90.00
#
_symmetry.space_group_name_H-M   'P 1'
#
loop_
_entity.id
_entity.type
_entity.pdbx_description
1 polymer ?
#
loop_
_entity_poly.entity_id
_entity_poly.type
_entity_poly.pdbx_seq_one_letter_code
_entity_poly.pdbx_strand_id
1 'polypeptide(L)'
;MTDCARYQFRLGKKDAWALEKAAKERGIAANLMAKKIVQTVLRDDLVSPDRLAEDLLIIRAGMEQLFSRSDRDEELDHAIERLCSKRKAARLSGLQEVV
;
A
#
# COMPACT_ATOMS: atom_id res chain seq x y z
N MET A 1 -11.28 -31.20 3.58
CA MET A 1 -9.87 -30.80 3.81
C MET A 1 -9.51 -29.84 2.70
N THR A 2 -9.16 -28.60 3.02
CA THR A 2 -8.83 -27.59 2.01
C THR A 2 -7.42 -27.86 1.51
N ASP A 3 -7.27 -28.11 0.20
CA ASP A 3 -5.95 -28.27 -0.42
C ASP A 3 -5.13 -26.99 -0.22
N CYS A 4 -4.02 -27.12 0.51
CA CYS A 4 -3.08 -26.02 0.69
C CYS A 4 -1.97 -26.18 -0.35
N ALA A 5 -2.02 -25.35 -1.39
CA ALA A 5 -0.96 -25.28 -2.39
C ALA A 5 0.37 -24.96 -1.71
N ARG A 6 1.38 -25.83 -1.95
CA ARG A 6 2.73 -25.65 -1.42
C ARG A 6 3.56 -24.88 -2.43
N TYR A 7 4.05 -23.71 -2.01
CA TYR A 7 4.96 -22.90 -2.81
C TYR A 7 6.35 -22.94 -2.19
N GLN A 8 7.35 -23.27 -3.00
CA GLN A 8 8.76 -23.25 -2.62
C GLN A 8 9.44 -22.10 -3.36
N PHE A 9 10.14 -21.24 -2.62
CA PHE A 9 10.90 -20.12 -3.17
C PHE A 9 12.32 -20.15 -2.63
N ARG A 10 13.26 -19.66 -3.44
CA ARG A 10 14.66 -19.51 -3.05
C ARG A 10 14.87 -18.09 -2.57
N LEU A 11 15.47 -17.94 -1.39
CA LEU A 11 15.87 -16.65 -0.84
C LEU A 11 17.38 -16.48 -0.98
N GLY A 12 17.82 -15.23 -1.16
CA GLY A 12 19.23 -14.88 -0.99
C GLY A 12 19.67 -15.16 0.45
N LYS A 13 20.97 -15.42 0.65
CA LYS A 13 21.51 -15.75 1.98
C LYS A 13 21.20 -14.68 3.04
N LYS A 14 21.24 -13.40 2.65
CA LYS A 14 20.90 -12.26 3.53
C LYS A 14 19.42 -12.29 3.95
N ASP A 15 18.52 -12.55 3.02
CA ASP A 15 17.07 -12.52 3.26
C ASP A 15 16.59 -13.73 4.05
N ALA A 16 17.18 -14.91 3.78
CA ALA A 16 16.96 -16.11 4.58
C ALA A 16 17.36 -15.90 6.04
N TRP A 17 18.54 -15.31 6.26
CA TRP A 17 18.99 -14.97 7.61
C TRP A 17 18.09 -13.94 8.30
N ALA A 18 17.64 -12.91 7.58
CA ALA A 18 16.72 -11.91 8.12
C ALA A 18 15.37 -12.54 8.51
N LEU A 19 14.83 -13.44 7.69
CA LEU A 19 13.61 -14.18 7.98
C LEU A 19 13.75 -15.06 9.22
N GLU A 20 14.85 -15.81 9.33
CA GLU A 20 15.13 -16.66 10.49
C GLU A 20 15.31 -15.84 11.77
N LYS A 21 16.03 -14.72 11.70
CA LYS A 21 16.20 -13.80 12.84
C LYS A 21 14.85 -13.27 13.31
N ALA A 22 14.03 -12.76 12.40
CA ALA A 22 12.71 -12.22 12.73
C ALA A 22 11.76 -13.30 13.29
N ALA A 23 11.86 -14.53 12.80
CA ALA A 23 11.09 -15.67 13.32
C ALA A 23 11.52 -16.02 14.75
N LYS A 24 12.83 -16.05 15.02
CA LYS A 24 13.41 -16.32 16.34
C LYS A 24 13.02 -15.26 17.36
N GLU A 25 13.12 -13.98 17.01
CA GLU A 25 12.73 -12.86 17.88
C GLU A 25 11.26 -12.91 18.29
N ARG A 26 10.40 -13.44 17.41
CA ARG A 26 8.95 -13.58 17.66
C ARG A 26 8.54 -14.94 18.21
N GLY A 27 9.50 -15.84 18.46
CA GLY A 27 9.22 -17.19 18.99
C GLY A 27 8.36 -18.06 18.06
N ILE A 28 8.45 -17.87 16.74
CA ILE A 28 7.66 -18.64 15.76
C ILE A 28 8.57 -19.31 14.72
N ALA A 29 8.02 -20.31 14.03
CA ALA A 29 8.71 -20.97 12.93
C ALA A 29 8.85 -20.03 11.70
N ALA A 30 9.96 -20.16 10.96
CA ALA A 30 10.28 -19.31 9.82
C ALA A 30 9.21 -19.36 8.70
N ASN A 31 8.58 -20.53 8.48
CA ASN A 31 7.48 -20.68 7.54
C ASN A 31 6.23 -19.86 7.94
N LEU A 32 5.92 -19.81 9.24
CA LEU A 32 4.81 -19.03 9.78
C LEU A 32 5.12 -17.53 9.71
N MET A 33 6.39 -17.16 9.94
CA MET A 33 6.85 -15.79 9.74
C MET A 33 6.70 -15.37 8.27
N ALA A 34 7.12 -16.21 7.32
CA ALA A 34 6.95 -15.94 5.89
C ALA A 34 5.46 -15.79 5.52
N LYS A 35 4.58 -16.66 6.03
CA LYS A 35 3.14 -16.52 5.87
C LYS A 35 2.63 -15.17 6.39
N LYS A 36 3.04 -14.76 7.59
CA LYS A 36 2.63 -13.49 8.19
C LYS A 36 3.07 -12.30 7.34
N ILE A 37 4.32 -12.31 6.84
CA ILE A 37 4.84 -11.26 5.95
C ILE A 37 3.98 -11.16 4.69
N VAL A 38 3.73 -12.29 4.01
CA VAL A 38 2.88 -12.32 2.81
C VAL A 38 1.47 -11.83 3.12
N GLN A 39 0.88 -12.26 4.24
CA GLN A 39 -0.45 -11.78 4.66
C GLN A 39 -0.48 -10.29 4.98
N THR A 40 0.58 -9.75 5.59
CA THR A 40 0.70 -8.31 5.84
C THR A 40 0.78 -7.56 4.52
N VAL A 41 1.63 -7.97 3.58
CA VAL A 41 1.72 -7.32 2.26
C VAL A 41 0.39 -7.37 1.51
N LEU A 42 -0.27 -8.53 1.49
CA LEU A 42 -1.59 -8.68 0.86
C LEU A 42 -2.71 -7.89 1.55
N ARG A 43 -2.54 -7.55 2.83
CA ARG A 43 -3.48 -6.70 3.58
C ARG A 43 -3.15 -5.22 3.45
N ASP A 44 -1.88 -4.86 3.34
CA ASP A 44 -1.42 -3.47 3.19
C ASP A 44 -1.65 -2.96 1.75
N ASP A 45 -1.79 -3.86 0.77
CA ASP A 45 -2.29 -3.54 -0.58
C ASP A 45 -3.82 -3.25 -0.64
N LEU A 46 -4.52 -3.17 0.51
CA LEU A 46 -5.95 -2.84 0.56
C LEU A 46 -6.23 -1.34 0.50
N VAL A 47 -5.77 -0.68 -0.56
CA VAL A 47 -6.64 0.30 -1.21
C VAL A 47 -7.02 -0.34 -2.53
N SER A 48 -8.19 -1.01 -2.54
CA SER A 48 -8.79 -1.48 -3.79
C SER A 48 -8.79 -0.31 -4.79
N PRO A 49 -8.27 -0.50 -6.02
CA PRO A 49 -8.31 0.53 -7.06
C PRO A 49 -9.70 1.11 -7.25
N ASP A 50 -10.74 0.30 -7.07
CA ASP A 50 -12.14 0.71 -7.19
C ASP A 50 -12.55 1.63 -6.05
N ARG A 51 -12.13 1.32 -4.81
CA ARG A 51 -12.38 2.16 -3.64
C ARG A 51 -11.58 3.46 -3.69
N LEU A 52 -10.37 3.42 -4.25
CA LEU A 52 -9.57 4.61 -4.51
C LEU A 52 -10.22 5.51 -5.56
N ALA A 53 -10.74 4.92 -6.64
CA ALA A 53 -11.46 5.65 -7.67
C ALA A 53 -12.71 6.31 -7.08
N GLU A 54 -13.45 5.60 -6.23
CA GLU A 54 -14.61 6.15 -5.50
C GLU A 54 -14.23 7.31 -4.58
N ASP A 55 -13.18 7.16 -3.76
CA ASP A 55 -12.70 8.24 -2.88
C ASP A 55 -12.24 9.47 -3.69
N LEU A 56 -11.56 9.27 -4.82
CA LEU A 56 -11.13 10.35 -5.70
C LEU A 56 -12.31 11.05 -6.37
N LEU A 57 -13.37 10.30 -6.73
CA LEU A 57 -14.61 10.87 -7.25
C LEU A 57 -15.34 11.70 -6.18
N ILE A 58 -15.38 11.24 -4.93
CA ILE A 58 -15.96 11.98 -3.80
C ILE A 58 -15.19 13.27 -3.53
N ILE A 59 -13.86 13.20 -3.51
CA ILE A 59 -12.99 14.38 -3.33
C ILE A 59 -13.20 15.37 -4.48
N ARG A 60 -13.23 14.89 -5.73
CA ARG A 60 -13.50 15.71 -6.91
C ARG A 60 -14.86 16.40 -6.81
N ALA A 61 -15.93 15.67 -6.51
CA ALA A 61 -17.27 16.24 -6.37
C ALA A 61 -17.33 17.31 -5.26
N GLY A 62 -16.66 17.07 -4.13
CA GLY A 62 -16.56 18.05 -3.04
C GLY A 62 -15.78 19.30 -3.44
N MET A 63 -14.72 19.14 -4.23
CA MET A 63 -13.94 20.27 -4.74
C MET A 63 -14.70 21.04 -5.83
N GLU A 64 -15.32 20.37 -6.80
CA GLU A 64 -16.19 20.99 -7.82
C GLU A 64 -17.32 21.80 -7.16
N GLN A 65 -17.94 21.27 -6.10
CA GLN A 65 -18.94 22.01 -5.34
C GLN A 65 -18.38 23.28 -4.67
N LEU A 66 -17.13 23.25 -4.21
CA LEU A 66 -16.44 24.41 -3.62
C LEU A 66 -16.00 25.44 -4.67
N PHE A 67 -15.58 25.00 -5.87
CA PHE A 67 -15.03 25.87 -6.92
C PHE A 67 -16.06 26.36 -7.94
N SER A 68 -17.21 25.67 -8.10
CA SER A 68 -18.31 26.07 -8.99
C SER A 68 -18.93 27.45 -8.71
N ARG A 69 -18.61 28.06 -7.57
CA ARG A 69 -19.05 29.42 -7.22
C ARG A 69 -18.09 30.53 -7.69
N SER A 70 -16.99 30.18 -8.34
CA SER A 70 -15.85 31.08 -8.50
C SER A 70 -15.24 31.17 -9.92
N ASP A 71 -15.76 30.46 -10.93
CA ASP A 71 -15.19 30.38 -12.31
C ASP A 71 -13.68 30.02 -12.33
N ARG A 72 -13.23 29.13 -11.43
CA ARG A 72 -11.82 28.76 -11.21
C ARG A 72 -11.55 27.28 -11.48
N ASP A 73 -12.04 26.80 -12.62
CA ASP A 73 -11.92 25.38 -13.00
C ASP A 73 -10.46 24.92 -13.16
N GLU A 74 -9.55 25.81 -13.58
CA GLU A 74 -8.11 25.50 -13.66
C GLU A 74 -7.44 25.29 -12.28
N GLU A 75 -7.97 25.91 -11.22
CA GLU A 75 -7.44 25.72 -9.85
C GLU A 75 -7.82 24.35 -9.27
N LEU A 76 -8.95 23.79 -9.72
CA LEU A 76 -9.41 22.46 -9.35
C LEU A 76 -8.49 21.37 -9.89
N ASP A 77 -8.17 21.43 -11.19
CA ASP A 77 -7.28 20.46 -11.85
C ASP A 77 -5.89 20.44 -11.19
N HIS A 78 -5.34 21.62 -10.92
CA HIS A 78 -4.06 21.74 -10.22
C HIS A 78 -4.10 21.22 -8.78
N ALA A 79 -5.21 21.43 -8.06
CA ALA A 79 -5.34 20.93 -6.70
C ALA A 79 -5.45 19.39 -6.67
N ILE A 80 -6.17 18.79 -7.62
CA ILE A 80 -6.24 17.32 -7.81
C ILE A 80 -4.85 16.78 -8.11
N GLU A 81 -4.14 17.37 -9.08
CA GLU A 81 -2.82 16.92 -9.50
C GLU A 81 -1.78 16.99 -8.36
N ARG A 82 -1.82 18.06 -7.55
CA ARG A 82 -0.97 18.19 -6.34
C ARG A 82 -1.28 17.14 -5.30
N LEU A 83 -2.54 16.77 -5.11
CA LEU A 83 -2.96 15.79 -4.11
C LEU A 83 -2.56 14.37 -4.53
N CYS A 84 -2.74 14.04 -5.81
CA CYS A 84 -2.22 12.81 -6.43
C CYS A 84 -0.69 12.74 -6.30
N SER A 85 0.01 13.83 -6.56
CA SER A 85 1.47 13.90 -6.47
C SER A 85 2.00 13.74 -5.05
N LYS A 86 1.39 14.42 -4.07
CA LYS A 86 1.75 14.28 -2.64
C LYS A 86 1.53 12.85 -2.14
N ARG A 87 0.45 12.18 -2.56
CA ARG A 87 0.22 10.76 -2.20
C ARG A 87 1.20 9.82 -2.88
N LYS A 88 1.54 10.05 -4.16
CA LYS A 88 2.59 9.29 -4.85
C LYS A 88 3.94 9.43 -4.16
N ALA A 89 4.28 10.65 -3.72
CA ALA A 89 5.49 10.91 -2.93
C ALA A 89 5.44 10.25 -1.54
N ALA A 90 4.31 10.33 -0.82
CA ALA A 90 4.13 9.68 0.48
C ALA A 90 4.24 8.13 0.39
N ARG A 91 3.77 7.54 -0.71
CA ARG A 91 3.93 6.10 -1.00
C ARG A 91 5.39 5.72 -1.26
N LEU A 92 6.16 6.59 -1.91
CA LEU A 92 7.59 6.39 -2.16
C LEU A 92 8.44 6.62 -0.90
N SER A 93 8.05 7.54 -0.01
CA SER A 93 8.76 7.82 1.25
C SER A 93 8.40 6.84 2.37
N GLY A 94 7.16 6.32 2.44
CA GLY A 94 6.80 5.22 3.34
C GLY A 94 7.49 3.90 2.99
N LEU A 95 7.98 3.77 1.75
CA LEU A 95 8.89 2.70 1.31
C LEU A 95 10.35 2.93 1.76
N GLN A 96 10.73 4.15 2.16
CA GLN A 96 12.08 4.50 2.64
C GLN A 96 12.23 4.37 4.17
N GLU A 97 11.16 4.54 4.96
CA GLU A 97 11.23 4.38 6.43
C GLU A 97 11.28 2.90 6.90
N VAL A 98 11.17 1.95 5.98
CA VAL A 98 11.23 0.49 6.27
C VAL A 98 12.55 -0.14 5.79
N VAL A 99 13.58 0.67 5.50
CA VAL A 99 14.94 0.17 5.16
C VAL A 99 15.89 0.29 6.34
#